data_AF-A0A482UMF7-F1
#
_entry.id   AF-A0A482UMF7-F1
#
_cell.length_a   1.000
_cell.length_b   1.000
_cell.length_c   1.000
_cell.angle_alpha   90.00
_cell.angle_beta   90.00
_cell.angle_gamma   90.00
#
_symmetry.space_group_name_H-M   'P 1'
#
loop_
_entity.id
_entity.type
_entity.pdbx_description
1 polymer ?
#
loop_
_entity_poly.entity_id
_entity_poly.type
_entity_poly.pdbx_seq_one_letter_code
_entity_poly.pdbx_strand_id
1 'polypeptide(L)' 'MLITNICVNIHIQDLITRLSAQRPIITFCKAIDEMLGGGVQGGGITEVCGVPGVGKTQVCVLFVFFV' A
#
# COMPACT_ATOMS: atom_id res chain seq x y z
N MET A 1 -10.47 -7.98 -19.24
CA MET A 1 -9.94 -7.39 -20.49
C MET A 1 -10.30 -5.91 -20.69
N LEU A 2 -10.96 -5.23 -19.72
CA LEU A 2 -11.16 -3.75 -19.76
C LEU A 2 -10.21 -2.98 -18.80
N ILE A 3 -9.63 -3.67 -17.81
CA ILE A 3 -8.73 -3.08 -16.80
C ILE A 3 -7.32 -2.79 -17.35
N THR A 4 -6.88 -3.57 -18.35
CA THR A 4 -5.55 -3.41 -18.99
C THR A 4 -5.50 -2.26 -20.00
N ASN A 5 -6.63 -1.77 -20.52
CA ASN A 5 -6.64 -0.76 -21.59
C ASN A 5 -6.51 0.69 -21.07
N ILE A 6 -6.76 0.95 -19.78
CA ILE A 6 -6.55 2.26 -19.14
C ILE A 6 -5.07 2.47 -18.73
N CYS A 7 -4.29 1.40 -18.52
CA CYS A 7 -2.93 1.49 -17.99
C CYS A 7 -1.82 1.76 -19.02
N VAL A 8 -2.07 1.66 -20.33
CA VAL A 8 -0.98 1.61 -21.32
C VAL A 8 -0.55 3.00 -21.85
N ASN A 9 -1.24 4.08 -21.50
CA ASN A 9 -0.93 5.41 -22.01
C ASN A 9 -0.57 6.41 -20.89
N ILE A 10 0.42 6.02 -20.07
CA ILE A 10 1.03 6.88 -19.05
C ILE A 10 2.48 7.13 -19.45
N HIS A 11 2.86 8.39 -19.61
CA HIS A 11 4.26 8.76 -19.77
C HIS A 11 5.01 8.50 -18.46
N ILE A 12 6.28 8.06 -18.55
CA ILE A 12 7.21 7.92 -17.42
C ILE A 12 7.22 9.16 -16.48
N GLN A 13 7.10 10.39 -17.02
CA GLN A 13 7.07 11.62 -16.22
C GLN A 13 5.79 11.71 -15.36
N ASP A 14 4.65 11.36 -15.92
CA ASP A 14 3.37 11.30 -15.20
C ASP A 14 3.38 10.21 -14.14
N LEU A 15 4.03 9.07 -14.40
CA LEU A 15 4.19 7.99 -13.43
C LEU A 15 5.00 8.44 -12.21
N ILE A 16 6.17 9.04 -12.42
CA ILE A 16 7.02 9.54 -11.33
C ILE A 16 6.28 10.58 -10.50
N THR A 17 5.59 11.51 -11.18
CA THR A 17 4.79 12.55 -10.50
C THR A 17 3.73 11.93 -9.61
N ARG A 18 2.99 10.92 -10.10
CA ARG A 18 1.97 10.20 -9.31
C ARG A 18 2.57 9.47 -8.11
N LEU A 19 3.71 8.80 -8.28
CA LEU A 19 4.38 8.08 -7.19
C LEU A 19 4.90 9.06 -6.11
N SER A 20 5.46 10.21 -6.51
CA SER A 20 5.94 11.23 -5.57
C SER A 20 4.85 11.94 -4.78
N ALA A 21 3.62 11.99 -5.29
CA ALA A 21 2.49 12.63 -4.62
C ALA A 21 1.79 11.73 -3.59
N GLN A 22 2.10 10.43 -3.56
CA GLN A 22 1.50 9.48 -2.64
C GLN A 22 2.07 9.67 -1.23
N ARG A 23 1.18 9.98 -0.29
CA ARG A 23 1.53 10.02 1.14
C ARG A 23 1.29 8.64 1.75
N PRO A 24 2.31 8.00 2.35
CA PRO A 24 2.12 6.72 3.01
C PRO A 24 1.24 6.88 4.26
N ILE A 25 0.46 5.84 4.56
CA ILE A 25 -0.39 5.77 5.75
C ILE A 25 0.40 5.09 6.86
N ILE A 26 0.62 5.80 7.96
CA ILE A 26 1.33 5.32 9.14
C ILE A 26 0.45 4.32 9.89
N THR A 27 0.97 3.11 10.13
CA THR A 27 0.25 2.03 10.83
C THR A 27 0.32 2.16 12.35
N PHE A 28 1.07 3.15 12.85
CA PHE A 28 1.39 3.36 14.28
C PHE A 28 2.11 2.18 14.94
N CYS A 29 2.55 1.21 14.15
CA CYS A 29 3.44 0.15 14.56
C CYS A 29 4.80 0.40 13.89
N LYS A 30 5.74 0.96 14.66
CA LYS A 30 7.07 1.35 14.16
C LYS A 30 7.75 0.25 13.34
N ALA A 31 7.68 -1.00 13.80
CA ALA A 31 8.29 -2.13 13.10
C ALA A 31 7.65 -2.39 11.72
N ILE A 32 6.32 -2.24 11.60
CA ILE A 32 5.60 -2.40 10.33
C ILE A 32 5.87 -1.20 9.43
N ASP A 33 5.86 0.01 9.97
CA ASP A 33 6.14 1.23 9.21
C ASP A 33 7.56 1.22 8.63
N GLU A 34 8.56 0.82 9.41
CA GLU A 34 9.93 0.65 8.95
C GLU A 34 10.04 -0.43 7.87
N MET A 35 9.37 -1.57 8.04
CA MET A 35 9.34 -2.66 7.05
C MET A 35 8.73 -2.21 5.71
N LEU A 36 7.75 -1.30 5.75
CA LEU A 36 7.08 -0.76 4.56
C LEU A 36 7.76 0.50 3.98
N GLY A 37 8.85 0.98 4.59
CA GLY A 37 9.57 2.17 4.12
C GLY A 37 8.91 3.49 4.51
N GLY A 38 8.25 3.54 5.67
CA GLY A 38 7.57 4.73 6.19
C GLY A 38 6.04 4.65 6.16
N GLY A 39 5.47 3.44 6.11
CA GLY A 39 4.02 3.18 6.13
C GLY A 39 3.47 2.58 4.83
N VAL A 40 2.16 2.34 4.78
CA VAL A 40 1.48 1.70 3.64
C VAL A 40 1.35 2.69 2.49
N GLN A 41 1.84 2.34 1.29
CA GLN A 41 1.77 3.20 0.11
C GLN A 41 0.33 3.28 -0.43
N GLY A 42 -0.24 4.48 -0.50
CA GLY A 42 -1.54 4.72 -1.13
C GLY A 42 -1.45 4.61 -2.66
N GLY A 43 -2.51 4.16 -3.34
CA GLY A 43 -2.54 4.07 -4.81
C GLY A 43 -1.91 2.80 -5.39
N GLY A 44 -1.42 1.89 -4.55
CA GLY A 44 -1.04 0.51 -4.89
C GLY A 44 -1.84 -0.54 -4.11
N ILE A 45 -1.54 -1.82 -4.32
CA ILE A 45 -2.11 -2.94 -3.55
C ILE A 45 -1.03 -3.48 -2.62
N THR A 46 -1.31 -3.54 -1.32
CA THR A 46 -0.43 -4.18 -0.33
C THR A 46 -1.03 -5.53 0.09
N GLU A 47 -0.28 -6.61 -0.14
CA GLU A 47 -0.72 -7.97 0.19
C GLU A 47 -0.04 -8.48 1.46
N VAL A 48 -0.82 -9.03 2.40
CA VAL A 48 -0.32 -9.61 3.64
C VAL A 48 -0.43 -11.14 3.57
N CYS A 49 0.68 -11.83 3.35
CA CYS A 49 0.75 -13.28 3.18
C CYS A 49 1.21 -14.01 4.44
N GLY A 50 0.77 -15.26 4.64
CA GLY A 50 1.25 -16.13 5.72
C GLY A 50 0.25 -17.22 6.14
N VAL A 51 0.68 -18.15 7.00
CA VAL A 51 -0.17 -19.27 7.48
C VAL A 51 -1.36 -18.78 8.33
N PRO A 52 -2.42 -19.56 8.54
CA PRO A 52 -3.51 -19.20 9.44
C PRO A 52 -3.00 -18.88 10.85
N GLY A 53 -3.59 -17.88 11.52
CA GLY A 53 -3.22 -17.51 12.89
C GLY A 53 -2.04 -16.54 13.06
N VAL A 54 -1.27 -16.21 12.01
CA VAL A 54 -0.11 -15.27 12.10
C VAL A 54 -0.48 -13.79 12.29
N GLY A 55 -1.76 -13.48 12.52
CA GLY A 55 -2.20 -12.10 12.78
C GLY A 55 -2.53 -11.25 11.54
N LYS A 56 -2.66 -11.83 10.33
CA LYS A 56 -3.06 -11.08 9.11
C LYS A 56 -4.31 -10.22 9.31
N THR A 57 -5.35 -10.80 9.91
CA THR A 57 -6.60 -10.09 10.23
C THR A 57 -6.38 -9.00 11.27
N GLN A 58 -5.48 -9.19 12.23
CA GLN A 58 -5.16 -8.17 13.23
C GLN A 58 -4.43 -6.98 12.60
N VAL A 59 -3.53 -7.22 11.64
CA VAL A 59 -2.89 -6.14 10.86
C VAL A 59 -3.91 -5.37 10.02
N CYS A 60 -4.91 -6.06 9.45
CA CYS A 60 -6.00 -5.38 8.73
C CYS A 60 -6.87 -4.52 9.68
N VAL A 61 -7.21 -5.04 10.85
CA VAL A 61 -7.96 -4.29 11.87
C VAL A 61 -7.17 -3.09 12.39
N LEU A 62 -5.85 -3.25 12.58
CA LEU A 62 -4.93 -2.16 12.91
C LEU A 62 -5.08 -1.02 11.90
N PHE A 63 -5.09 -1.34 10.60
CA PHE A 63 -5.26 -0.33 9.55
C PHE A 63 -6.63 0.38 9.62
N VAL A 64 -7.73 -0.35 9.82
CA VAL A 64 -9.08 0.25 9.90
C VAL A 64 -9.25 1.14 11.12
N PHE A 65 -8.59 0.84 12.24
CA PHE A 65 -8.71 1.64 13.46
C PHE A 65 -8.00 3.00 13.36
N PHE A 66 -6.95 3.10 12.54
CA PHE A 66 -6.09 4.27 12.44
C PHE A 66 -6.29 5.10 11.14
N VAL A 67 -7.23 4.70 10.27
CA VAL A 67 -7.70 5.46 9.09
C VAL A 67 -9.02 6.15 9.40
#